data_AF-A0A4R6Q536-F1
#
_entry.id   AF-A0A4R6Q536-F1
#
_cell.length_a   1.000
_cell.length_b   1.000
_cell.length_c   1.000
_cell.angle_alpha   90.00
_cell.angle_beta   90.00
_cell.angle_gamma   90.00
#
_symmetry.space_group_name_H-M   'P 1'
#
loop_
_entity.id
_entity.type
_entity.pdbx_description
1 polymer ?
#
loop_
_entity_poly.entity_id
_entity_poly.type
_entity_poly.pdbx_seq_one_letter_code
_entity_poly.pdbx_strand_id
1 'polypeptide(L)'
;MSSENLNSDVIHFFEEIQKYYGSKTEIMQGLFVDIDDLDANQTTWNLSEFELIRSAYRNLGGKFMLEGNGTYYEISAEKIILFNQNGRNKFEFIEQYNETFFRITKIRFHYKY
;
A
#
# COMPACT_ATOMS: atom_id res chain seq x y z
N MET A 1 -3.39 5.56 -17.18
CA MET A 1 -1.96 5.16 -17.23
C MET A 1 -1.87 3.81 -17.92
N SER A 2 -0.83 3.55 -18.72
CA SER A 2 -0.59 2.18 -19.19
C SER A 2 -0.20 1.28 -18.01
N SER A 3 -0.46 -0.02 -18.11
CA SER A 3 -0.04 -1.01 -17.11
C SER A 3 1.49 -1.00 -16.88
N GLU A 4 2.27 -0.71 -17.93
CA GLU A 4 3.73 -0.60 -17.85
C GLU A 4 4.18 0.56 -16.95
N ASN A 5 3.50 1.72 -17.03
CA ASN A 5 3.83 2.86 -16.17
C ASN A 5 3.47 2.56 -14.71
N LEU A 6 2.31 1.95 -14.45
CA LEU A 6 1.91 1.54 -13.11
C LEU A 6 2.93 0.58 -12.47
N ASN A 7 3.37 -0.44 -13.21
CA ASN A 7 4.34 -1.41 -12.72
C ASN A 7 5.68 -0.73 -12.39
N SER A 8 6.17 0.15 -13.27
CA SER A 8 7.40 0.91 -13.04
C SER A 8 7.31 1.76 -11.78
N ASP A 9 6.18 2.46 -11.57
CA ASP A 9 5.98 3.34 -10.42
C ASP A 9 5.94 2.55 -9.10
N VAL A 10 5.25 1.40 -9.09
CA VAL A 10 5.20 0.51 -7.92
C VAL A 10 6.57 -0.07 -7.60
N ILE A 11 7.32 -0.54 -8.61
CA ILE A 11 8.68 -1.07 -8.42
C ILE A 11 9.58 0.02 -7.84
N HIS A 12 9.58 1.20 -8.46
CA HIS A 12 10.38 2.34 -8.01
C HIS A 12 10.06 2.71 -6.55
N PHE A 13 8.79 2.68 -6.15
CA PHE A 13 8.40 2.88 -4.76
C PHE A 13 9.09 1.89 -3.81
N PHE A 14 9.07 0.59 -4.12
CA PHE A 14 9.70 -0.44 -3.28
C PHE A 14 11.23 -0.44 -3.35
N GLU A 15 11.85 0.07 -4.41
CA GLU A 15 13.31 0.27 -4.49
C GLU A 15 13.77 1.43 -3.60
N GLU A 16 12.98 2.49 -3.49
CA GLU A 16 13.32 3.66 -2.67
C GLU A 16 12.85 3.57 -1.22
N ILE A 17 11.96 2.64 -0.88
CA ILE A 17 11.30 2.58 0.43
C ILE A 17 12.27 2.42 1.61
N GLN A 18 13.48 1.91 1.36
CA GLN A 18 14.55 1.80 2.36
C GLN A 18 14.89 3.13 3.05
N LYS A 19 14.65 4.28 2.39
CA LYS A 19 14.83 5.61 2.99
C LYS A 19 13.89 5.86 4.18
N TYR A 20 12.83 5.08 4.31
CA TYR A 20 11.87 5.14 5.41
C TYR A 20 12.13 4.11 6.51
N TYR A 21 13.22 3.33 6.46
CA TYR A 21 13.51 2.35 7.51
C TYR A 21 13.79 3.03 8.88
N GLY A 22 13.17 2.46 9.91
CA GLY A 22 13.10 3.00 11.26
C GLY A 22 12.14 4.21 11.41
N SER A 23 11.32 4.51 10.41
CA SER A 23 10.27 5.51 10.55
C SER A 23 8.99 4.90 11.12
N LYS A 24 8.25 5.69 11.91
CA LYS A 24 6.85 5.37 12.22
C LYS A 24 6.06 5.37 10.91
N THR A 25 5.44 4.25 10.62
CA THR A 25 4.63 3.99 9.42
C THR A 25 3.20 3.79 9.86
N GLU A 26 2.30 4.59 9.29
CA GLU A 26 0.87 4.46 9.42
C GLU A 26 0.32 3.81 8.15
N ILE A 27 -0.46 2.74 8.32
CA ILE A 27 -1.18 2.09 7.23
C ILE A 27 -2.67 2.12 7.54
N MET A 28 -3.41 2.82 6.69
CA MET A 28 -4.87 2.81 6.69
C MET A 28 -5.35 1.94 5.52
N GLN A 29 -6.10 0.89 5.84
CA GLN A 29 -6.67 -0.04 4.87
C GLN A 29 -8.19 0.11 4.86
N GLY A 30 -8.79 0.20 3.69
CA GLY A 30 -10.24 0.22 3.51
C GLY A 30 -10.68 -0.91 2.57
N LEU A 31 -11.78 -1.58 2.89
CA LEU A 31 -12.46 -2.53 2.01
C LEU A 31 -13.80 -1.95 1.57
N PHE A 32 -14.03 -1.93 0.25
CA PHE A 32 -15.18 -1.28 -0.36
C PHE A 32 -15.59 -1.96 -1.67
N VAL A 33 -16.78 -1.63 -2.18
CA VAL A 33 -17.39 -2.32 -3.33
C VAL A 33 -17.61 -1.47 -4.59
N ASP A 34 -17.50 -0.14 -4.47
CA ASP A 34 -17.66 0.80 -5.58
C ASP A 34 -16.40 1.67 -5.71
N ILE A 35 -15.71 1.56 -6.85
CA ILE A 35 -14.46 2.30 -7.13
C ILE A 35 -14.69 3.72 -7.60
N ASP A 36 -15.86 4.00 -8.18
CA ASP A 36 -16.20 5.34 -8.65
C ASP A 36 -16.76 6.20 -7.52
N ASP A 37 -17.31 5.58 -6.47
CA ASP A 37 -17.84 6.24 -5.27
C ASP A 37 -17.29 5.65 -3.96
N LEU A 38 -16.05 6.03 -3.60
CA LEU A 38 -15.46 5.66 -2.31
C LEU A 38 -16.14 6.43 -1.16
N ASP A 39 -17.25 5.89 -0.65
CA ASP A 39 -17.93 6.40 0.55
C ASP A 39 -17.24 5.88 1.82
N ALA A 40 -16.74 6.82 2.63
CA ALA A 40 -16.14 6.52 3.93
C ALA A 40 -17.11 5.80 4.90
N ASN A 41 -18.42 6.02 4.79
CA ASN A 41 -19.44 5.39 5.63
C ASN A 41 -19.76 3.94 5.24
N GLN A 42 -19.51 3.57 3.98
CA GLN A 42 -19.71 2.20 3.47
C GLN A 42 -18.41 1.39 3.46
N THR A 43 -17.29 2.04 3.72
CA THR A 43 -15.98 1.40 3.73
C THR A 43 -15.65 0.86 5.11
N THR A 44 -15.23 -0.41 5.20
CA THR A 44 -14.68 -0.96 6.44
C THR A 44 -13.21 -0.60 6.55
N TRP A 45 -12.88 0.20 7.56
CA TRP A 45 -11.51 0.72 7.76
C TRP A 45 -10.75 -0.03 8.86
N ASN A 46 -9.46 -0.24 8.62
CA ASN A 46 -8.48 -0.63 9.61
C ASN A 46 -7.32 0.37 9.60
N LEU A 47 -6.82 0.70 10.80
CA LEU A 47 -5.63 1.50 10.99
C LEU A 47 -4.60 0.68 11.75
N SER A 48 -3.37 0.65 11.24
CA SER A 48 -2.23 0.04 11.90
C SER A 48 -1.04 0.99 11.88
N GLU A 49 -0.26 0.97 12.95
CA GLU A 49 0.94 1.78 13.08
C GLU A 49 2.09 0.89 13.57
N PHE A 50 3.25 1.00 12.93
CA PHE A 50 4.46 0.29 13.34
C PHE A 50 5.71 1.01 12.86
N GLU A 51 6.87 0.70 13.45
CA GLU A 51 8.15 1.13 12.90
C GLU A 51 8.53 0.22 11.73
N LEU A 52 8.78 0.80 10.55
CA LEU A 52 9.18 0.02 9.37
C LEU A 52 10.60 -0.49 9.55
N ILE A 53 10.77 -1.80 9.68
CA ILE A 53 12.07 -2.46 9.81
C ILE A 53 12.67 -2.70 8.42
N ARG A 54 11.88 -3.28 7.52
CA ARG A 54 12.29 -3.57 6.14
C ARG A 54 11.08 -3.79 5.23
N SER A 55 11.34 -3.80 3.93
CA SER A 55 10.41 -4.31 2.92
C SER A 55 11.02 -5.47 2.14
N ALA A 56 10.17 -6.30 1.55
CA ALA A 56 10.60 -7.38 0.67
C ALA A 56 9.52 -7.69 -0.38
N TYR A 57 9.92 -8.39 -1.45
CA TYR A 57 8.99 -9.02 -2.38
C TYR A 57 9.05 -10.54 -2.24
N ARG A 58 7.89 -11.15 -2.04
CA ARG A 58 7.72 -12.60 -1.94
C ARG A 58 7.33 -13.15 -3.30
N ASN A 59 8.29 -13.79 -3.96
CA ASN A 59 8.11 -14.38 -5.30
C ASN A 59 6.95 -15.39 -5.34
N LEU A 60 6.88 -16.30 -4.36
CA LEU A 60 5.79 -17.27 -4.26
C LEU A 60 4.56 -16.63 -3.61
N GLY A 61 3.60 -16.24 -4.45
CA GLY A 61 2.37 -15.54 -4.07
C GLY A 61 2.31 -14.07 -4.49
N GLY A 62 3.40 -13.54 -5.05
CA GLY A 62 3.47 -12.21 -5.66
C GLY A 62 3.09 -11.08 -4.71
N LYS A 63 3.68 -11.07 -3.51
CA LYS A 63 3.34 -10.09 -2.46
C LYS A 63 4.49 -9.15 -2.18
N PHE A 64 4.22 -7.84 -2.22
CA PHE A 64 5.07 -6.89 -1.54
C PHE A 64 4.77 -6.92 -0.04
N MET A 65 5.81 -6.79 0.78
CA MET A 65 5.72 -6.91 2.23
C MET A 65 6.39 -5.72 2.89
N LEU A 66 5.74 -5.19 3.93
CA LEU A 66 6.30 -4.24 4.89
C LEU A 66 6.35 -4.93 6.25
N GLU A 67 7.53 -4.95 6.86
CA GLU A 67 7.76 -5.62 8.13
C GLU A 67 7.98 -4.59 9.24
N GLY A 68 7.28 -4.78 10.34
CA GLY A 68 7.50 -4.12 11.63
C GLY A 68 7.70 -5.16 12.73
N ASN A 69 7.86 -4.70 13.98
CA ASN A 69 8.04 -5.60 15.11
C ASN A 69 6.76 -6.43 15.37
N GLY A 70 6.81 -7.74 15.07
CA GLY A 70 5.67 -8.64 15.19
C GLY A 70 4.52 -8.35 14.21
N THR A 71 4.77 -7.58 13.14
CA THR A 71 3.75 -7.18 12.16
C THR A 71 4.28 -7.37 10.75
N TYR A 72 3.46 -7.97 9.89
CA TYR A 72 3.66 -7.96 8.43
C TYR A 72 2.44 -7.35 7.78
N TYR A 73 2.67 -6.43 6.85
CA TYR A 73 1.63 -5.91 5.97
C TYR A 73 1.94 -6.30 4.53
N GLU A 74 0.98 -6.96 3.86
CA GLU A 74 1.17 -7.46 2.50
C GLU A 74 0.28 -6.75 1.48
N ILE A 75 0.86 -6.43 0.31
CA ILE A 75 0.18 -5.89 -0.87
C ILE A 75 0.34 -6.88 -2.02
N SER A 76 -0.76 -7.22 -2.68
CA SER A 76 -0.79 -8.17 -3.78
C SER A 76 -0.41 -7.51 -5.10
N ALA A 77 0.81 -7.76 -5.59
CA ALA A 77 1.32 -7.11 -6.79
C ALA A 77 0.40 -7.30 -8.02
N GLU A 78 -0.10 -8.50 -8.22
CA GLU A 78 -1.00 -8.84 -9.35
C GLU A 78 -2.38 -8.16 -9.29
N LYS A 79 -2.80 -7.64 -8.12
CA LYS A 79 -4.12 -7.06 -7.92
C LYS A 79 -4.09 -5.53 -7.97
N ILE A 80 -2.90 -4.91 -7.98
CA ILE A 80 -2.77 -3.46 -8.01
C ILE A 80 -3.28 -2.96 -9.37
N ILE A 81 -4.31 -2.13 -9.33
CA ILE A 81 -4.88 -1.46 -10.51
C ILE A 81 -4.60 0.04 -10.52
N LEU A 82 -4.22 0.60 -9.37
CA LEU A 82 -3.89 2.02 -9.24
C LEU A 82 -2.88 2.24 -8.11
N PHE A 83 -1.94 3.16 -8.35
CA PHE A 83 -0.94 3.63 -7.40
C PHE A 83 -0.79 5.14 -7.53
N ASN A 84 -0.88 5.86 -6.41
CA ASN A 84 -0.76 7.31 -6.36
C ASN A 84 0.22 7.73 -5.25
N GLN A 85 1.02 8.75 -5.52
CA GLN A 85 1.78 9.47 -4.51
C GLN A 85 1.07 10.79 -4.16
N ASN A 86 0.21 10.75 -3.13
CA ASN A 86 -0.60 11.89 -2.69
C ASN A 86 0.19 12.94 -1.88
N GLY A 87 1.50 12.75 -1.75
CA GLY A 87 2.43 13.68 -1.12
C GLY A 87 3.80 13.04 -0.90
N ARG A 88 4.77 13.81 -0.39
CA ARG A 88 6.16 13.37 -0.28
C ARG A 88 6.34 11.99 0.37
N ASN A 89 5.61 11.75 1.47
CA ASN A 89 5.66 10.50 2.25
C ASN A 89 4.28 9.82 2.34
N LYS A 90 3.38 10.09 1.39
CA LYS A 90 2.00 9.57 1.39
C LYS A 90 1.74 8.83 0.09
N PHE A 91 1.42 7.56 0.21
CA PHE A 91 1.24 6.64 -0.90
C PHE A 91 -0.10 5.94 -0.80
N GLU A 92 -0.72 5.67 -1.93
CA GLU A 92 -2.03 5.04 -2.01
C GLU A 92 -2.03 3.97 -3.09
N PHE A 93 -2.55 2.80 -2.75
CA PHE A 93 -2.73 1.67 -3.65
C PHE A 93 -4.21 1.31 -3.69
N ILE A 94 -4.71 0.90 -4.86
CA ILE A 94 -5.99 0.20 -4.97
C ILE A 94 -5.72 -1.18 -5.56
N GLU A 95 -6.17 -2.20 -4.84
CA GLU A 95 -6.19 -3.58 -5.29
C GLU A 95 -7.61 -4.01 -5.64
N GLN A 96 -7.77 -4.68 -6.79
CA GLN A 96 -9.04 -5.25 -7.22
C GLN A 96 -9.00 -6.76 -7.10
N TYR A 97 -9.82 -7.36 -6.23
CA TYR A 97 -9.85 -8.82 -6.06
C TYR A 97 -10.91 -9.50 -6.92
N ASN A 98 -12.00 -8.80 -7.23
CA ASN A 98 -13.02 -9.19 -8.20
C ASN A 98 -13.67 -7.93 -8.81
N GLU A 99 -14.72 -8.09 -9.63
CA GLU A 99 -15.39 -6.97 -10.31
C GLU A 99 -15.93 -5.88 -9.37
N THR A 100 -16.23 -6.22 -8.12
CA THR A 100 -16.95 -5.36 -7.15
C THR A 100 -16.30 -5.33 -5.77
N PHE A 101 -15.06 -5.80 -5.61
CA PHE A 101 -14.40 -5.83 -4.30
C PHE A 101 -12.98 -5.33 -4.39
N PHE A 102 -12.74 -4.26 -3.65
CA PHE A 102 -11.51 -3.49 -3.71
C PHE A 102 -10.93 -3.29 -2.32
N ARG A 103 -9.61 -3.14 -2.28
CA ARG A 103 -8.88 -2.70 -1.10
C ARG A 103 -8.10 -1.45 -1.42
N ILE A 104 -8.36 -0.39 -0.67
CA ILE A 104 -7.52 0.80 -0.67
C ILE A 104 -6.51 0.69 0.46
N THR A 105 -5.25 0.95 0.16
CA THR A 105 -4.16 0.96 1.13
C THR A 105 -3.50 2.33 1.08
N LYS A 106 -3.58 3.10 2.16
CA LYS A 106 -2.89 4.38 2.31
C LYS A 106 -1.74 4.21 3.28
N ILE A 107 -0.54 4.58 2.86
CA ILE A 107 0.69 4.47 3.64
C ILE A 107 1.22 5.88 3.88
N ARG A 108 1.53 6.18 5.15
CA ARG A 108 2.18 7.42 5.54
C ARG A 108 3.43 7.13 6.35
N PHE A 109 4.57 7.62 5.87
CA PHE A 109 5.82 7.58 6.64
C PHE A 109 6.04 8.90 7.38
N HIS A 110 6.20 8.82 8.69
CA HIS A 110 6.54 9.96 9.52
C HIS A 110 8.06 10.20 9.45
N TYR A 111 8.50 11.44 9.33
CA TYR A 111 9.93 11.73 9.33
C TYR A 111 10.58 11.19 10.61
N LYS A 112 11.74 10.53 10.46
CA LYS A 112 12.72 10.49 11.54
C LYS A 112 13.17 11.94 11.73
N TYR A 113 12.98 12.45 12.95
CA TYR A 113 13.45 13.78 13.36
C TYR A 113 14.93 13.98 13.00
#